data_AF-Q16RS6-F1
#
_entry.id   AF-Q16RS6-F1
#
_cell.length_a   1.000
_cell.length_b   1.000
_cell.length_c   1.000
_cell.angle_alpha   90.00
_cell.angle_beta   90.00
_cell.angle_gamma   90.00
#
_symmetry.space_group_name_H-M   'P 1'
#
loop_
_entity.id
_entity.type
_entity.pdbx_description
1 polymer ?
#
loop_
_entity_poly.entity_id
_entity_poly.type
_entity_poly.pdbx_seq_one_letter_code
_entity_poly.pdbx_strand_id
1 'polypeptide(L)'
;MADDEAKKAKQAEIERKRAEVRKRMEEASKAKKAKKGFMTPERKKKLRLLLRKKAAEELKKEQERKAAERRRIIEERCGKPKNIEDANEAELQTIVREYWNRMFLLEGDKYDLERGEKLKQFEISDLNAQVNDLRGKFVKPTLKKVSKYENKFAKLQKKAAEFNFRNQLKVVKKKEFTLEEEDKEKKPDWSKKGDSKVTAEAVDAEA
;
A
#
# COMPACT_ATOMS: atom_id res chain seq x y z
N MET A 1 6.80 47.21 29.52
CA MET A 1 6.49 46.75 30.90
C MET A 1 5.18 45.96 30.96
N ALA A 2 3.99 46.56 30.75
CA ALA A 2 2.71 45.82 30.82
C ALA A 2 2.52 44.76 29.71
N ASP A 3 2.96 45.05 28.47
CA ASP A 3 2.86 44.09 27.35
C ASP A 3 3.81 42.89 27.47
N ASP A 4 4.95 43.05 28.15
CA ASP A 4 5.93 41.97 28.35
C ASP A 4 5.45 40.98 29.42
N GLU A 5 4.77 41.48 30.45
CA GLU A 5 4.21 40.66 31.51
C GLU A 5 3.02 39.83 31.01
N ALA A 6 2.16 40.41 30.16
CA ALA A 6 1.07 39.70 29.50
C ALA A 6 1.55 38.59 28.55
N LYS A 7 2.65 38.84 27.80
CA LYS A 7 3.28 37.80 26.96
C LYS A 7 3.89 36.69 27.80
N LYS A 8 4.55 37.02 28.91
CA LYS A 8 5.15 36.06 29.83
C LYS A 8 4.10 35.19 30.53
N ALA A 9 2.97 35.76 30.92
CA ALA A 9 1.83 35.03 31.48
C ALA A 9 1.22 34.05 30.47
N LYS A 10 1.02 34.48 29.21
CA LYS A 10 0.55 33.61 28.12
C LYS A 10 1.53 32.48 27.82
N GLN A 11 2.84 32.79 27.80
CA GLN A 11 3.90 31.79 27.60
C GLN A 11 3.89 30.74 28.72
N ALA A 12 3.77 31.18 29.99
CA ALA A 12 3.73 30.29 31.14
C ALA A 12 2.48 29.40 31.14
N GLU A 13 1.32 29.93 30.73
CA GLU A 13 0.10 29.14 30.58
C GLU A 13 0.23 28.08 29.48
N ILE A 14 0.84 28.43 28.33
CA ILE A 14 1.13 27.49 27.24
C ILE A 14 2.12 26.41 27.71
N GLU A 15 3.15 26.78 28.45
CA GLU A 15 4.12 25.82 29.02
C GLU A 15 3.49 24.89 30.06
N ARG A 16 2.57 25.41 30.90
CA ARG A 16 1.78 24.59 31.83
C ARG A 16 0.93 23.56 31.08
N LYS A 17 0.22 23.99 30.03
CA LYS A 17 -0.59 23.10 29.17
C LYS A 17 0.29 22.07 28.46
N ARG A 18 1.45 22.46 27.94
CA ARG A 18 2.44 21.53 27.34
C ARG A 18 2.96 20.51 28.35
N ALA A 19 3.27 20.93 29.57
CA ALA A 19 3.75 20.04 30.63
C ALA A 19 2.66 19.05 31.07
N GLU A 20 1.42 19.50 31.19
CA GLU A 20 0.26 18.66 31.50
C GLU A 20 0.01 17.60 30.42
N VAL A 21 0.02 18.01 29.14
CA VAL A 21 -0.11 17.08 28.00
C VAL A 21 1.03 16.06 27.98
N ARG A 22 2.27 16.49 28.25
CA ARG A 22 3.42 15.58 28.36
C ARG A 22 3.27 14.59 29.51
N LYS A 23 2.87 15.05 30.69
CA LYS A 23 2.63 14.21 31.87
C LYS A 23 1.55 13.17 31.59
N ARG A 24 0.43 13.58 30.98
CA ARG A 24 -0.65 12.68 30.55
C ARG A 24 -0.18 11.64 29.53
N MET A 25 0.66 12.04 28.57
CA MET A 25 1.26 11.12 27.58
C MET A 25 2.24 10.13 28.21
N GLU A 26 3.01 10.57 29.21
CA GLU A 26 3.95 9.71 29.95
C GLU A 26 3.21 8.71 30.84
N GLU A 27 2.15 9.14 31.54
CA GLU A 27 1.26 8.30 32.34
C GLU A 27 0.54 7.26 31.48
N ALA A 28 0.00 7.66 30.32
CA ALA A 28 -0.59 6.74 29.36
C ALA A 28 0.44 5.71 28.82
N SER A 29 1.71 6.12 28.70
CA SER A 29 2.80 5.24 28.28
C SER A 29 3.22 4.26 29.38
N LYS A 30 3.21 4.68 30.65
CA LYS A 30 3.45 3.84 31.84
C LYS A 30 2.31 2.83 32.05
N ALA A 31 1.06 3.27 31.94
CA ALA A 31 -0.13 2.41 32.05
C ALA A 31 -0.18 1.30 31.00
N LYS A 32 0.34 1.54 29.78
CA LYS A 32 0.47 0.50 28.75
C LYS A 32 1.49 -0.59 29.08
N LYS A 33 2.45 -0.34 29.98
CA LYS A 33 3.43 -1.35 30.43
C LYS A 33 2.88 -2.24 31.55
N ALA A 34 1.94 -1.74 32.36
CA ALA A 34 1.41 -2.46 33.52
C ALA A 34 0.37 -3.56 33.19
N LYS A 35 -0.35 -3.46 32.05
CA LYS A 35 -1.33 -4.48 31.64
C LYS A 35 -0.67 -5.64 30.88
N LYS A 36 0.14 -6.44 31.58
CA LYS A 36 0.74 -7.70 31.09
C LYS A 36 -0.01 -8.88 31.73
N GLY A 37 -1.20 -9.25 31.23
CA GLY A 37 -1.96 -10.32 31.89
C GLY A 37 -3.20 -10.91 31.22
N PHE A 38 -3.40 -10.80 29.90
CA PHE A 38 -4.60 -11.42 29.27
C PHE A 38 -4.35 -12.09 27.90
N MET A 39 -3.14 -12.01 27.34
CA MET A 39 -2.82 -12.65 26.06
C MET A 39 -1.34 -12.95 25.93
N THR A 40 -1.00 -14.07 25.29
CA THR A 40 0.39 -14.34 24.90
C THR A 40 0.87 -13.25 23.93
N PRO A 41 2.12 -12.76 24.07
CA PRO A 41 2.67 -11.73 23.19
C PRO A 41 2.58 -12.08 21.69
N GLU A 42 2.71 -13.37 21.36
CA GLU A 42 2.58 -13.90 20.00
C GLU A 42 1.17 -13.74 19.44
N ARG A 43 0.14 -14.10 20.21
CA ARG A 43 -1.27 -13.93 19.80
C ARG A 43 -1.60 -12.45 19.62
N LYS A 44 -1.10 -11.57 20.49
CA LYS A 44 -1.26 -10.10 20.36
C LYS A 44 -0.58 -9.55 19.10
N LYS A 45 0.59 -10.08 18.74
CA LYS A 45 1.30 -9.70 17.49
C LYS A 45 0.53 -10.18 16.26
N LYS A 46 0.05 -11.43 16.25
CA LYS A 46 -0.76 -12.00 15.17
C LYS A 46 -2.05 -11.22 14.97
N LEU A 47 -2.75 -10.86 16.05
CA LEU A 47 -3.99 -10.07 15.98
C LEU A 47 -3.75 -8.67 15.41
N ARG A 48 -2.69 -7.97 15.83
CA ARG A 48 -2.32 -6.66 15.26
C ARG A 48 -1.99 -6.75 13.76
N LEU A 49 -1.35 -7.83 13.33
CA LEU A 49 -1.07 -8.07 11.93
C LEU A 49 -2.36 -8.27 11.14
N LEU A 50 -3.27 -9.10 11.65
CA LEU A 50 -4.58 -9.35 11.03
C LEU A 50 -5.43 -8.07 10.94
N LEU A 51 -5.44 -7.24 12.00
CA LEU A 51 -6.13 -5.95 12.00
C LEU A 51 -5.58 -5.00 10.94
N ARG A 52 -4.25 -4.90 10.78
CA ARG A 52 -3.66 -4.06 9.74
C ARG A 52 -3.91 -4.60 8.34
N LYS A 53 -3.88 -5.92 8.16
CA LYS A 53 -4.22 -6.57 6.88
C LYS A 53 -5.66 -6.28 6.50
N LYS A 54 -6.61 -6.48 7.43
CA LYS A 54 -8.02 -6.16 7.24
C LYS A 54 -8.22 -4.67 6.96
N ALA A 55 -7.56 -3.78 7.70
CA ALA A 55 -7.65 -2.33 7.47
C ALA A 55 -7.11 -1.93 6.08
N ALA A 56 -6.02 -2.56 5.61
CA ALA A 56 -5.49 -2.31 4.28
C ALA A 56 -6.41 -2.84 3.17
N GLU A 57 -7.02 -4.01 3.38
CA GLU A 57 -8.00 -4.60 2.47
C GLU A 57 -9.27 -3.75 2.37
N GLU A 58 -9.84 -3.35 3.51
CA GLU A 58 -11.00 -2.45 3.56
C GLU A 58 -10.70 -1.09 2.92
N LEU A 59 -9.51 -0.51 3.16
CA LEU A 59 -9.09 0.73 2.51
C LEU A 59 -9.04 0.58 0.98
N LYS A 60 -8.53 -0.54 0.48
CA LYS A 60 -8.48 -0.81 -0.97
C LYS A 60 -9.90 -0.99 -1.53
N LYS A 61 -10.76 -1.74 -0.84
CA LYS A 61 -12.16 -1.94 -1.23
C LYS A 61 -12.95 -0.62 -1.27
N GLU A 62 -12.71 0.27 -0.30
CA GLU A 62 -13.31 1.59 -0.29
C GLU A 62 -12.81 2.48 -1.45
N GLN A 63 -11.51 2.42 -1.77
CA GLN A 63 -10.96 3.12 -2.94
C GLN A 63 -11.59 2.63 -4.24
N GLU A 64 -11.73 1.31 -4.41
CA GLU A 64 -12.39 0.70 -5.57
C GLU A 64 -13.87 1.13 -5.66
N ARG A 65 -14.60 1.11 -4.54
CA ARG A 65 -15.99 1.61 -4.47
C ARG A 65 -16.09 3.09 -4.83
N LYS A 66 -15.20 3.93 -4.30
CA LYS A 66 -15.19 5.37 -4.60
C LYS A 66 -14.83 5.65 -6.06
N ALA A 67 -13.92 4.86 -6.64
CA ALA A 67 -13.57 4.96 -8.05
C ALA A 67 -14.72 4.52 -8.96
N ALA A 68 -15.43 3.45 -8.61
CA ALA A 68 -16.62 3.00 -9.33
C ALA A 68 -17.75 4.04 -9.27
N GLU A 69 -18.04 4.59 -8.08
CA GLU A 69 -19.03 5.65 -7.92
C GLU A 69 -18.63 6.92 -8.68
N ARG A 70 -17.35 7.29 -8.67
CA ARG A 70 -16.85 8.40 -9.51
C ARG A 70 -17.12 8.17 -10.99
N ARG A 71 -16.91 6.94 -11.49
CA ARG A 71 -17.22 6.60 -12.89
C ARG A 71 -18.71 6.71 -13.17
N ARG A 72 -19.56 6.15 -12.30
CA ARG A 72 -21.02 6.23 -12.41
C ARG A 72 -21.52 7.67 -12.47
N ILE A 73 -21.04 8.54 -11.58
CA ILE A 73 -21.42 9.96 -11.55
C ILE A 73 -20.95 10.70 -12.80
N ILE A 74 -19.75 10.39 -13.32
CA ILE A 74 -19.26 11.00 -14.57
C ILE A 74 -20.15 10.59 -15.74
N GLU A 75 -20.51 9.31 -15.85
CA GLU A 75 -21.40 8.81 -16.89
C GLU A 75 -22.79 9.45 -16.81
N GLU A 76 -23.37 9.53 -15.61
CA GLU A 76 -24.67 10.18 -15.36
C GLU A 76 -24.63 11.68 -15.71
N ARG A 77 -23.56 12.40 -15.32
CA ARG A 77 -23.45 13.84 -15.57
C ARG A 77 -23.12 14.16 -17.02
N CYS A 78 -22.18 13.45 -17.65
CA CYS A 78 -21.74 13.74 -19.00
C CYS A 78 -22.72 13.21 -20.05
N GLY A 79 -23.47 12.14 -19.74
CA GLY A 79 -24.44 11.54 -20.64
C GLY A 79 -23.81 10.97 -21.91
N LYS A 80 -24.64 10.77 -22.93
CA LYS A 80 -24.17 10.33 -24.25
C LYS A 80 -23.59 11.51 -25.04
N PRO A 81 -22.56 11.29 -25.86
CA PRO A 81 -22.06 12.31 -26.77
C PRO A 81 -23.18 12.76 -27.71
N LYS A 82 -23.24 14.06 -28.00
CA LYS A 82 -24.21 14.60 -28.96
C LYS A 82 -23.86 14.13 -30.37
N ASN A 83 -24.89 13.88 -31.19
CA ASN A 83 -24.70 13.49 -32.58
C ASN A 83 -24.15 14.68 -33.38
N ILE A 84 -23.01 14.47 -34.03
CA ILE A 84 -22.31 15.45 -34.85
C ILE A 84 -22.27 15.05 -36.33
N GLU A 85 -22.54 13.77 -36.65
CA GLU A 85 -22.39 13.23 -38.00
C GLU A 85 -23.63 13.49 -38.85
N ASP A 86 -24.82 13.44 -38.24
CA ASP A 86 -26.09 13.66 -38.93
C ASP A 86 -26.66 15.09 -38.73
N ALA A 87 -25.89 15.99 -38.11
CA ALA A 87 -26.36 17.31 -37.71
C ALA A 87 -26.17 18.37 -38.80
N ASN A 88 -27.18 19.22 -39.01
CA ASN A 88 -27.09 20.36 -39.92
C ASN A 88 -26.25 21.52 -39.31
N GLU A 89 -25.80 22.48 -40.12
CA GLU A 89 -24.93 23.59 -39.67
C GLU A 89 -25.56 24.40 -38.51
N ALA A 90 -26.86 24.71 -38.60
CA ALA A 90 -27.57 25.42 -37.53
C ALA A 90 -27.63 24.63 -36.20
N GLU A 91 -27.75 23.30 -36.29
CA GLU A 91 -27.76 22.40 -35.15
C GLU A 91 -26.36 22.31 -34.53
N LEU A 92 -25.31 22.18 -35.36
CA LEU A 92 -23.91 22.20 -34.93
C LEU A 92 -23.57 23.48 -34.17
N GLN A 93 -23.96 24.65 -34.69
CA GLN A 93 -23.72 25.92 -33.98
C GLN A 93 -24.44 25.99 -32.62
N THR A 94 -25.65 25.42 -32.53
CA THR A 94 -26.41 25.34 -31.28
C THR A 94 -25.72 24.42 -30.27
N ILE A 95 -25.25 23.25 -30.72
CA ILE A 95 -24.49 22.30 -29.92
C ILE A 95 -23.24 22.94 -29.33
N VAL A 96 -22.47 23.68 -30.15
CA VAL A 96 -21.26 24.38 -29.70
C VAL A 96 -21.57 25.44 -28.65
N ARG A 97 -22.61 26.26 -28.87
CA ARG A 97 -23.05 27.29 -27.91
C ARG A 97 -23.46 26.68 -26.57
N GLU A 98 -24.20 25.58 -26.58
CA GLU A 98 -24.61 24.87 -25.36
C GLU A 98 -23.42 24.29 -24.60
N TYR A 99 -22.46 23.67 -25.29
CA TYR A 99 -21.24 23.15 -24.64
C TYR A 99 -20.42 24.27 -24.03
N TRP A 100 -20.27 25.41 -24.73
CA TRP A 100 -19.54 26.56 -24.22
C TRP A 100 -20.19 27.13 -22.95
N ASN A 101 -21.51 27.34 -22.96
CA ASN A 101 -22.25 27.82 -21.79
C ASN A 101 -22.11 26.86 -20.60
N ARG A 102 -22.21 25.55 -20.87
CA ARG A 102 -22.04 24.52 -19.84
C ARG A 102 -20.63 24.51 -19.26
N MET A 103 -19.61 24.63 -20.09
CA MET A 103 -18.21 24.70 -19.63
C MET A 103 -17.96 25.95 -18.78
N PHE A 104 -18.49 27.11 -19.19
CA PHE A 104 -18.36 28.35 -18.44
C PHE A 104 -18.92 28.23 -17.01
N LEU A 105 -20.13 27.68 -16.87
CA LEU A 105 -20.75 27.46 -15.56
C LEU A 105 -19.96 26.45 -14.71
N LEU A 106 -19.52 25.33 -15.33
CA LEU A 106 -18.74 24.30 -14.63
C LEU A 106 -17.39 24.80 -14.13
N GLU A 107 -16.75 25.73 -14.85
CA GLU A 107 -15.48 26.33 -14.38
C GLU A 107 -15.72 27.22 -13.15
N GLY A 108 -16.85 27.94 -13.09
CA GLY A 108 -17.28 28.66 -11.89
C GLY A 108 -17.49 27.74 -10.70
N ASP A 109 -18.30 26.69 -10.87
CA ASP A 109 -18.56 25.69 -9.82
C ASP A 109 -17.26 25.03 -9.33
N LYS A 110 -16.35 24.71 -10.25
CA LYS A 110 -15.03 24.15 -9.95
C LYS A 110 -14.20 25.11 -9.12
N TYR A 111 -14.16 26.40 -9.48
CA TYR A 111 -13.42 27.40 -8.72
C TYR A 111 -13.91 27.49 -7.27
N ASP A 112 -15.22 27.52 -7.06
CA ASP A 112 -15.81 27.61 -5.71
C ASP A 112 -15.49 26.37 -4.88
N LEU A 113 -15.57 25.18 -5.48
CA LEU A 113 -15.18 23.92 -4.83
C LEU A 113 -13.69 23.91 -4.46
N GLU A 114 -12.80 24.29 -5.38
CA GLU A 114 -11.35 24.34 -5.15
C GLU A 114 -10.99 25.36 -4.06
N ARG A 115 -11.67 26.51 -4.05
CA ARG A 115 -11.47 27.53 -3.01
C ARG A 115 -11.91 27.00 -1.64
N GLY A 116 -13.06 26.33 -1.57
CA GLY A 116 -13.52 25.66 -0.35
C GLY A 116 -12.57 24.57 0.13
N GLU A 117 -11.99 23.77 -0.76
CA GLU A 117 -10.97 22.77 -0.44
C GLU A 117 -9.69 23.41 0.12
N LYS A 118 -9.19 24.46 -0.53
CA LYS A 118 -7.97 25.18 -0.10
C LYS A 118 -8.13 25.77 1.31
N LEU A 119 -9.29 26.35 1.63
CA LEU A 119 -9.56 26.89 2.95
C LEU A 119 -9.55 25.79 4.02
N LYS A 120 -10.21 24.66 3.75
CA LYS A 120 -10.20 23.50 4.67
C LYS A 120 -8.79 22.92 4.83
N GLN A 121 -8.01 22.88 3.76
CA GLN A 121 -6.62 22.42 3.82
C GLN A 121 -5.75 23.33 4.69
N PHE A 122 -5.97 24.65 4.62
CA PHE A 122 -5.32 25.61 5.49
C PHE A 122 -5.71 25.40 6.95
N GLU A 123 -7.01 25.25 7.24
CA GLU A 123 -7.53 24.97 8.58
C GLU A 123 -6.93 23.67 9.16
N ILE A 124 -6.88 22.59 8.37
CA ILE A 124 -6.25 21.33 8.77
C ILE A 124 -4.76 21.53 9.08
N SER A 125 -4.05 22.32 8.27
CA SER A 125 -2.64 22.62 8.50
C SER A 125 -2.44 23.39 9.81
N ASP A 126 -3.27 24.39 10.07
CA ASP A 126 -3.21 25.19 11.29
C ASP A 126 -3.51 24.35 12.53
N LEU A 127 -4.60 23.57 12.51
CA LEU A 127 -4.94 22.64 13.59
C LEU A 127 -3.82 21.61 13.84
N ASN A 128 -3.20 21.07 12.78
CA ASN A 128 -2.05 20.18 12.92
C ASN A 128 -0.84 20.87 13.57
N ALA A 129 -0.57 22.14 13.22
CA ALA A 129 0.48 22.92 13.85
C ALA A 129 0.20 23.13 15.34
N GLN A 130 -1.02 23.54 15.69
CA GLN A 130 -1.45 23.72 17.09
C GLN A 130 -1.32 22.43 17.91
N VAL A 131 -1.76 21.29 17.38
CA VAL A 131 -1.63 19.98 18.04
C VAL A 131 -0.15 19.61 18.24
N ASN A 132 0.71 19.88 17.25
CA ASN A 132 2.13 19.60 17.38
C ASN A 132 2.83 20.51 18.40
N ASP A 133 2.44 21.77 18.49
CA ASP A 133 2.95 22.71 19.48
C ASP A 133 2.54 22.34 20.90
N LEU A 134 1.31 21.85 21.10
CA LEU A 134 0.84 21.36 22.41
C LEU A 134 1.51 20.04 22.81
N ARG A 135 1.66 19.10 21.87
CA ARG A 135 2.35 17.82 22.09
C ARG A 135 3.87 18.01 22.27
N GLY A 136 4.39 19.14 21.79
CA GLY A 136 5.81 19.46 21.72
C GLY A 136 6.46 18.85 20.47
N LYS A 137 7.08 19.70 19.65
CA LYS A 137 7.82 19.32 18.43
C LYS A 137 8.80 18.17 18.63
N PHE A 138 9.37 18.07 19.83
CA PHE A 138 10.30 17.01 20.23
C PHE A 138 9.66 16.13 21.32
N VAL A 139 8.81 15.18 20.91
CA VAL A 139 8.46 14.05 21.79
C VAL A 139 9.73 13.23 21.94
N LYS A 140 10.45 13.36 23.06
CA LYS A 140 11.71 12.65 23.32
C LYS A 140 11.47 11.14 23.11
N PRO A 141 11.95 10.54 22.00
CA PRO A 141 11.73 9.13 21.76
C PRO A 141 12.46 8.37 22.87
N THR A 142 11.80 7.40 23.50
CA THR A 142 12.50 6.52 24.45
C THR A 142 13.60 5.77 23.69
N LEU A 143 14.86 6.10 23.98
CA LEU A 143 16.01 5.51 23.32
C LEU A 143 16.01 4.00 23.60
N LYS A 144 15.75 3.19 22.58
CA LYS A 144 15.93 1.74 22.64
C LYS A 144 17.35 1.44 22.21
N LYS A 145 18.05 0.58 22.96
CA LYS A 145 19.32 0.00 22.51
C LYS A 145 19.02 -0.89 21.30
N VAL A 146 19.24 -0.35 20.10
CA VAL A 146 19.13 -1.10 18.84
C VAL A 146 20.55 -1.47 18.45
N SER A 147 20.92 -2.76 18.53
CA SER A 147 22.20 -3.18 17.97
C SER A 147 22.12 -3.07 16.45
N LYS A 148 23.10 -2.42 15.82
CA LYS A 148 23.09 -2.12 14.37
C LYS A 148 23.08 -3.40 13.50
N TYR A 149 23.44 -4.55 14.08
CA TYR A 149 23.66 -5.81 13.35
C TYR A 149 22.65 -6.93 13.66
N GLU A 150 21.86 -6.89 14.75
CA GLU A 150 20.88 -7.95 15.06
C GLU A 150 19.89 -8.20 13.93
N ASN A 151 19.34 -7.11 13.37
CA ASN A 151 18.33 -7.21 12.32
C ASN A 151 18.92 -7.67 10.97
N LYS A 152 20.23 -7.48 10.75
CA LYS A 152 20.94 -8.01 9.57
C LYS A 152 21.29 -9.49 9.77
N PHE A 153 21.75 -9.88 10.97
CA PHE A 153 22.08 -11.27 11.30
C PHE A 153 20.83 -12.17 11.32
N ALA A 154 19.72 -11.70 11.89
CA ALA A 154 18.44 -12.44 11.88
C ALA A 154 17.87 -12.62 10.46
N LYS A 155 18.13 -11.70 9.53
CA LYS A 155 17.76 -11.86 8.11
C LYS A 155 18.67 -12.87 7.39
N LEU A 156 19.97 -12.87 7.70
CA LEU A 156 20.90 -13.87 7.17
C LEU A 156 20.54 -15.28 7.65
N GLN A 157 20.26 -15.45 8.94
CA GLN A 157 19.86 -16.74 9.52
C GLN A 157 18.53 -17.25 8.96
N LYS A 158 17.54 -16.37 8.73
CA LYS A 158 16.26 -16.78 8.12
C LYS A 158 16.42 -17.22 6.67
N LYS A 159 17.20 -16.48 5.87
CA LYS A 159 17.51 -16.88 4.48
C LYS A 159 18.31 -18.17 4.42
N ALA A 160 19.28 -18.35 5.32
CA ALA A 160 20.07 -19.58 5.41
C ALA A 160 19.20 -20.77 5.87
N ALA A 161 18.29 -20.56 6.82
CA ALA A 161 17.35 -21.60 7.26
C ALA A 161 16.32 -21.95 6.18
N GLU A 162 15.76 -20.96 5.46
CA GLU A 162 14.86 -21.19 4.32
C GLU A 162 15.57 -21.92 3.17
N PHE A 163 16.81 -21.55 2.87
CA PHE A 163 17.62 -22.21 1.84
C PHE A 163 17.97 -23.64 2.24
N ASN A 164 18.41 -23.89 3.48
CA ASN A 164 18.71 -25.23 3.95
C ASN A 164 17.47 -26.13 4.05
N PHE A 165 16.33 -25.62 4.54
CA PHE A 165 15.10 -26.42 4.61
C PHE A 165 14.55 -26.76 3.22
N ARG A 166 14.53 -25.80 2.28
CA ARG A 166 13.99 -26.04 0.94
C ARG A 166 14.90 -26.96 0.10
N ASN A 167 16.21 -26.90 0.32
CA ASN A 167 17.17 -27.70 -0.43
C ASN A 167 17.39 -29.11 0.16
N GLN A 168 17.13 -29.33 1.47
CA GLN A 168 17.18 -30.66 2.10
C GLN A 168 15.85 -31.43 2.05
N LEU A 169 14.72 -30.78 1.78
CA LEU A 169 13.47 -31.48 1.54
C LEU A 169 13.48 -32.09 0.13
N LYS A 170 13.74 -33.41 0.02
CA LYS A 170 13.39 -34.17 -1.18
C LYS A 170 11.88 -34.03 -1.38
N VAL A 171 11.45 -33.21 -2.34
CA VAL A 171 10.06 -33.19 -2.80
C VAL A 171 9.82 -34.53 -3.48
N VAL A 172 9.20 -35.47 -2.77
CA VAL A 172 8.67 -36.69 -3.38
C VAL A 172 7.56 -36.22 -4.32
N LYS A 173 7.86 -36.14 -5.61
CA LYS A 173 6.85 -35.98 -6.67
C LYS A 173 6.01 -37.26 -6.69
N LYS A 174 5.05 -37.38 -5.78
CA LYS A 174 3.96 -38.36 -5.93
C LYS A 174 3.13 -37.92 -7.12
N LYS A 175 3.20 -38.66 -8.22
CA LYS A 175 2.36 -38.52 -9.42
C LYS A 175 0.92 -39.01 -9.19
N GLU A 176 0.37 -38.82 -7.99
CA GLU A 176 -0.98 -39.30 -7.63
C GLU A 176 -1.99 -38.15 -7.44
N PHE A 177 -1.56 -36.88 -7.56
CA PHE A 177 -2.44 -35.71 -7.38
C PHE A 177 -2.39 -34.69 -8.53
N THR A 178 -1.81 -35.05 -9.67
CA THR A 178 -2.00 -34.34 -10.94
C THR A 178 -2.98 -35.15 -11.77
N LEU A 179 -4.17 -34.60 -11.94
CA LEU A 179 -5.23 -35.06 -12.83
C LEU A 179 -4.62 -35.58 -14.14
N GLU A 180 -4.78 -36.88 -14.41
CA GLU A 180 -4.50 -37.49 -15.70
C GLU A 180 -5.48 -36.94 -16.73
N GLU A 181 -5.14 -35.82 -17.36
CA GLU A 181 -5.64 -35.46 -18.68
C GLU A 181 -4.56 -34.61 -19.35
N GLU A 182 -4.12 -35.05 -20.54
CA GLU A 182 -2.96 -34.58 -21.31
C GLU A 182 -1.57 -35.07 -20.86
N ASP A 183 -1.27 -36.34 -21.15
CA ASP A 183 0.07 -36.66 -21.65
C ASP A 183 -0.08 -37.51 -22.92
N LYS A 184 0.13 -36.87 -24.07
CA LYS A 184 0.11 -37.51 -25.39
C LYS A 184 1.18 -38.60 -25.43
N GLU A 185 0.75 -39.79 -25.78
CA GLU A 185 1.57 -40.99 -26.00
C GLU A 185 2.83 -40.70 -26.83
N LYS A 186 3.97 -40.54 -26.16
CA LYS A 186 5.27 -40.78 -26.78
C LYS A 186 5.66 -42.21 -26.50
N LYS A 187 5.57 -43.05 -27.53
CA LYS A 187 6.00 -44.45 -27.48
C LYS A 187 7.43 -44.54 -26.93
N PRO A 188 7.70 -45.43 -25.95
CA PRO A 188 8.98 -45.52 -25.27
C PRO A 188 10.11 -46.03 -26.18
N ASP A 189 11.33 -45.54 -25.91
CA ASP A 189 12.55 -45.63 -26.71
C ASP A 189 13.23 -47.02 -26.70
N TRP A 190 12.43 -48.09 -26.69
CA TRP A 190 12.87 -49.46 -26.94
C TRP A 190 12.13 -50.08 -28.14
N SER A 191 11.25 -49.31 -28.80
CA SER A 191 10.47 -49.72 -29.98
C SER A 191 11.21 -49.56 -31.32
N LYS A 192 12.47 -49.11 -31.36
CA LYS A 192 13.26 -49.03 -32.60
C LYS A 192 14.12 -50.28 -32.78
N LYS A 193 13.59 -51.24 -33.55
CA LYS A 193 14.35 -52.39 -34.05
C LYS A 193 15.28 -51.95 -35.19
N GLY A 194 16.58 -52.23 -35.01
CA GLY A 194 17.52 -52.68 -36.03
C GLY A 194 17.89 -51.76 -37.19
N ASP A 195 19.12 -51.25 -37.17
CA ASP A 195 19.91 -51.14 -38.40
C ASP A 195 21.37 -51.49 -38.07
N SER A 196 21.87 -52.54 -38.71
CA SER A 196 23.21 -53.09 -38.57
C SER A 196 23.86 -53.09 -39.94
N LYS A 197 24.86 -52.23 -40.16
CA LYS A 197 25.90 -52.35 -41.20
C LYS A 197 27.07 -51.43 -40.84
N VAL A 198 28.10 -51.91 -40.14
CA VAL A 198 29.35 -52.47 -40.68
C VAL A 198 30.06 -51.54 -41.67
N THR A 199 31.19 -50.98 -41.26
CA THR A 199 32.47 -51.10 -41.98
C THR A 199 33.62 -50.80 -41.04
N ALA A 200 34.51 -51.78 -40.94
CA ALA A 200 35.79 -51.73 -40.28
C ALA A 200 36.85 -51.24 -41.26
N GLU A 201 37.85 -50.52 -40.77
CA GLU A 201 39.20 -50.61 -41.29
C GLU A 201 40.17 -50.35 -40.14
N ALA A 202 41.13 -51.25 -39.98
CA ALA A 202 42.18 -51.23 -38.98
C ALA A 202 43.52 -51.37 -39.70
N VAL A 203 44.55 -50.78 -39.08
CA VAL A 203 46.03 -51.04 -39.15
C VAL A 203 46.74 -50.75 -40.48
N ASP A 204 47.97 -50.20 -40.57
CA ASP A 204 49.23 -50.37 -39.81
C ASP A 204 50.17 -49.15 -40.13
N ALA A 205 50.85 -48.50 -39.18
CA ALA A 205 52.29 -48.55 -38.84
C ALA A 205 53.35 -48.66 -39.98
N GLU A 206 54.34 -47.74 -39.90
CA GLU A 206 55.80 -47.84 -40.21
C GLU A 206 56.34 -48.35 -41.57
N ALA A 207 57.35 -47.62 -42.06
CA ALA A 207 58.24 -47.79 -43.24
C ALA A 207 57.82 -47.09 -44.55
#